data_AF-A0A7S3ZFF8-F1
#
_entry.id   AF-A0A7S3ZFF8-F1
#
_cell.length_a   1.000
_cell.length_b   1.000
_cell.length_c   1.000
_cell.angle_alpha   90.00
_cell.angle_beta   90.00
_cell.angle_gamma   90.00
#
_symmetry.space_group_name_H-M   'P 1'
#
loop_
_entity.id
_entity.type
_entity.pdbx_description
1 polymer ?
#
loop_
_entity_poly.entity_id
_entity_poly.type
_entity_poly.pdbx_seq_one_letter_code
_entity_poly.pdbx_strand_id
1 'polypeptide(L)'
;LPVNATIPDMTSLPEHYVKLQKIFKARELRDLDAVRKHVRAALKSVGKPENAITDDEIDRVAKHVRTCAVIRTSSLEQAYDAKKADPEEINEIFEEWEEPIEWDEEEMGGPPPFKPKNIYWYFALRAAERFRAAHGRYPGTPGSCDVEADTKMLVEIQKKMFEEYKIRAKVEEGVLGEVVRFGAKEIHNTAAMIGGVASQLCLKLCINQFSPFDNTFVFNGIHSTSNVYKL
;
A
#
# COMPACT_ATOMS: atom_id res chain seq x y z
N LEU A 1 25.16 -4.86 -13.88
CA LEU A 1 24.56 -3.52 -13.78
C LEU A 1 25.68 -2.49 -13.77
N PRO A 2 25.53 -1.34 -14.45
CA PRO A 2 26.53 -0.26 -14.45
C PRO A 2 26.97 0.12 -13.03
N VAL A 3 28.25 0.49 -12.91
CA VAL A 3 28.83 0.99 -11.66
C VAL A 3 28.28 2.38 -11.37
N ASN A 4 27.87 2.61 -10.12
CA ASN A 4 27.58 3.95 -9.61
C ASN A 4 28.89 4.52 -9.02
N ALA A 5 29.31 5.69 -9.49
CA ALA A 5 30.58 6.29 -9.06
C ALA A 5 30.53 6.92 -7.66
N THR A 6 29.37 6.92 -6.99
CA THR A 6 29.21 7.46 -5.64
C THR A 6 29.86 6.52 -4.63
N ILE A 7 30.90 7.02 -3.95
CA ILE A 7 31.60 6.32 -2.89
C ILE A 7 31.27 7.04 -1.57
N PRO A 8 30.87 6.33 -0.50
CA PRO A 8 30.66 6.95 0.80
C PRO A 8 31.96 7.58 1.33
N ASP A 9 31.83 8.47 2.30
CA ASP A 9 33.00 9.00 3.00
C ASP A 9 33.78 7.87 3.69
N MET A 10 35.11 8.02 3.77
CA MET A 10 35.99 7.03 4.39
C MET A 10 37.27 7.65 4.93
N THR A 11 37.75 7.13 6.05
CA THR A 11 39.06 7.49 6.62
C THR A 11 40.17 7.14 5.64
N SER A 12 40.70 8.16 4.97
CA SER A 12 41.76 8.01 3.98
C SER A 12 42.49 9.34 3.80
N LEU A 13 43.70 9.29 3.24
CA LEU A 13 44.36 10.51 2.77
C LEU A 13 43.55 11.11 1.61
N PRO A 14 43.41 12.45 1.53
CA PRO A 14 42.64 13.10 0.46
C PRO A 14 43.03 12.65 -0.96
N GLU A 15 44.32 12.43 -1.17
CA GLU A 15 44.88 11.97 -2.45
C GLU A 15 44.39 10.57 -2.84
N HIS A 16 44.30 9.65 -1.88
CA HIS A 16 43.82 8.29 -2.09
C HIS A 16 42.32 8.28 -2.37
N TYR A 17 41.54 9.06 -1.62
CA TYR A 17 40.11 9.21 -1.84
C TYR A 17 39.80 9.72 -3.25
N VAL A 18 40.46 10.81 -3.67
CA VAL A 18 40.28 11.40 -5.00
C VAL A 18 40.72 10.43 -6.09
N LYS A 19 41.82 9.69 -5.91
CA LYS A 19 42.27 8.68 -6.87
C LYS A 19 41.25 7.55 -7.01
N LEU A 20 40.70 7.06 -5.91
CA LEU A 20 39.67 6.02 -5.92
C LEU A 20 38.39 6.51 -6.61
N GLN A 21 37.92 7.71 -6.29
CA GLN A 21 36.76 8.34 -6.92
C GLN A 21 36.94 8.44 -8.45
N LYS A 22 38.13 8.83 -8.92
CA LYS A 22 38.44 8.87 -10.37
C LYS A 22 38.36 7.50 -11.04
N ILE A 23 38.82 6.44 -10.38
CA ILE A 23 38.74 5.06 -10.91
C ILE A 23 37.27 4.64 -11.10
N PHE A 24 36.43 4.88 -10.08
CA PHE A 24 35.00 4.57 -10.15
C PHE A 24 34.29 5.38 -11.22
N LYS A 25 34.61 6.69 -11.33
CA LYS A 25 34.04 7.55 -12.37
C LYS A 25 34.42 7.09 -13.78
N ALA A 26 35.67 6.69 -13.99
CA ALA A 26 36.13 6.15 -15.27
C ALA A 26 35.47 4.81 -15.62
N ARG A 27 35.08 4.02 -14.61
CA ARG A 27 34.31 2.78 -14.85
C ARG A 27 32.85 3.08 -15.17
N GLU A 28 32.21 3.98 -14.42
CA GLU A 28 30.83 4.43 -14.69
C GLU A 28 30.66 4.93 -16.13
N LEU A 29 31.57 5.80 -16.61
CA LEU A 29 31.51 6.31 -17.99
C LEU A 29 31.61 5.22 -19.05
N ARG A 30 32.48 4.21 -18.84
CA ARG A 30 32.61 3.07 -19.75
C ARG A 30 31.35 2.20 -19.77
N ASP A 31 30.77 1.97 -18.59
CA ASP A 31 29.54 1.18 -18.49
C ASP A 31 28.35 1.94 -19.12
N LEU A 32 28.26 3.27 -18.96
CA LEU A 32 27.23 4.10 -19.60
C LEU A 32 27.32 4.07 -21.13
N ASP A 33 28.51 4.20 -21.71
CA ASP A 33 28.70 4.09 -23.16
C ASP A 33 28.26 2.72 -23.71
N ALA A 34 28.57 1.65 -22.98
CA ALA A 34 28.10 0.31 -23.33
C ALA A 34 26.56 0.20 -23.28
N VAL A 35 25.92 0.73 -22.22
CA VAL A 35 24.46 0.75 -22.10
C VAL A 35 23.82 1.53 -23.23
N ARG A 36 24.33 2.73 -23.58
CA ARG A 36 23.82 3.53 -24.70
C ARG A 36 23.88 2.75 -26.02
N LYS A 37 25.01 2.10 -26.32
CA LYS A 37 25.17 1.24 -27.51
C LYS A 37 24.11 0.13 -27.55
N HIS A 38 23.86 -0.54 -26.43
CA HIS A 38 22.83 -1.57 -26.36
C HIS A 38 21.42 -1.02 -26.57
N VAL A 39 21.09 0.15 -26.00
CA VAL A 39 19.80 0.81 -26.23
C VAL A 39 19.63 1.19 -27.70
N ARG A 40 20.65 1.78 -28.35
CA ARG A 40 20.59 2.12 -29.78
C ARG A 40 20.41 0.89 -30.67
N ALA A 41 21.12 -0.20 -30.37
CA ALA A 41 20.95 -1.46 -31.08
C ALA A 41 19.53 -2.04 -30.91
N ALA A 42 18.96 -1.94 -29.70
CA ALA A 42 17.59 -2.38 -29.42
C ALA A 42 16.55 -1.51 -30.15
N LEU A 43 16.71 -0.18 -30.17
CA LEU A 43 15.83 0.72 -30.94
C LEU A 43 15.83 0.36 -32.42
N LYS A 44 17.00 0.09 -32.99
CA LYS A 44 17.14 -0.36 -34.37
C LYS A 44 16.42 -1.70 -34.63
N SER A 45 16.54 -2.67 -33.73
CA SER A 45 15.89 -3.98 -33.91
C SER A 45 14.36 -3.92 -33.85
N VAL A 46 13.79 -2.95 -33.11
CA VAL A 46 12.34 -2.72 -33.05
C VAL A 46 11.83 -1.66 -34.03
N GLY A 47 12.68 -1.18 -34.95
CA GLY A 47 12.32 -0.19 -35.98
C GLY A 47 12.00 1.20 -35.43
N LYS A 48 12.54 1.56 -34.26
CA LYS A 48 12.40 2.90 -33.66
C LYS A 48 13.58 3.79 -34.05
N PRO A 49 13.37 5.12 -34.16
CA PRO A 49 14.44 6.04 -34.52
C PRO A 49 15.51 6.06 -33.41
N GLU A 50 16.76 6.31 -33.80
CA GLU A 50 17.90 6.25 -32.88
C GLU A 50 17.76 7.24 -31.72
N ASN A 51 17.11 8.40 -31.95
CA ASN A 51 16.86 9.43 -30.94
C ASN A 51 15.54 9.26 -30.15
N ALA A 52 14.85 8.11 -30.28
CA ALA A 52 13.58 7.88 -29.57
C ALA A 52 13.70 7.93 -28.04
N ILE A 53 14.90 7.67 -27.51
CA ILE A 53 15.24 7.75 -26.07
C ILE A 53 16.45 8.66 -25.96
N THR A 54 16.46 9.67 -25.10
CA THR A 54 17.60 10.59 -24.99
C THR A 54 18.76 9.96 -24.20
N ASP A 55 19.99 10.47 -24.39
CA ASP A 55 21.13 10.02 -23.58
C ASP A 55 20.90 10.30 -22.08
N ASP A 56 20.25 11.41 -21.74
CA ASP A 56 19.90 11.76 -20.36
C ASP A 56 18.95 10.74 -19.73
N GLU A 57 17.97 10.24 -20.49
CA GLU A 57 17.05 9.19 -20.02
C GLU A 57 17.80 7.87 -19.81
N ILE A 58 18.68 7.49 -20.72
CA ILE A 58 19.50 6.28 -20.62
C ILE A 58 20.40 6.37 -19.38
N ASP A 59 21.08 7.50 -19.19
CA ASP A 59 21.96 7.75 -18.06
C ASP A 59 21.20 7.73 -16.74
N ARG A 60 20.01 8.36 -16.69
CA ARG A 60 19.14 8.34 -15.51
C ARG A 60 18.75 6.90 -15.14
N VAL A 61 18.31 6.11 -16.12
CA VAL A 61 17.97 4.69 -15.88
C VAL A 61 19.19 3.91 -15.43
N ALA A 62 20.34 4.07 -16.10
CA ALA A 62 21.57 3.37 -15.74
C ALA A 62 22.05 3.70 -14.32
N LYS A 63 21.95 4.97 -13.91
CA LYS A 63 22.29 5.43 -12.55
C LYS A 63 21.38 4.83 -11.49
N HIS A 64 20.10 4.65 -11.80
CA HIS A 64 19.07 4.19 -10.87
C HIS A 64 18.63 2.73 -11.10
N VAL A 65 19.32 1.97 -11.95
CA VAL A 65 18.90 0.61 -12.35
C VAL A 65 18.82 -0.36 -11.17
N ARG A 66 19.63 -0.12 -10.13
CA ARG A 66 19.65 -0.92 -8.88
C ARG A 66 18.45 -0.65 -7.98
N THR A 67 17.80 0.49 -8.16
CA THR A 67 16.64 0.95 -7.38
C THR A 67 15.41 1.09 -8.27
N CYS A 68 15.44 0.56 -9.49
CA CYS A 68 14.30 0.59 -10.39
C CYS A 68 13.20 -0.32 -9.81
N ALA A 69 11.98 0.19 -9.78
CA ALA A 69 10.82 -0.52 -9.29
C ALA A 69 9.72 -0.49 -10.35
N VAL A 70 9.00 -1.60 -10.48
CA VAL A 70 7.79 -1.71 -11.29
C VAL A 70 6.68 -2.14 -10.35
N ILE A 71 5.64 -1.31 -10.24
CA ILE A 71 4.47 -1.60 -9.41
C ILE A 71 3.29 -1.85 -10.33
N ARG A 72 2.59 -2.96 -10.10
CA ARG A 72 1.41 -3.37 -10.85
C ARG A 72 0.33 -3.70 -9.85
N THR A 73 -0.62 -2.80 -9.70
CA THR A 73 -1.77 -3.01 -8.83
C THR A 73 -2.77 -3.94 -9.51
N SER A 74 -3.48 -4.73 -8.71
CA SER A 74 -4.68 -5.43 -9.17
C SER A 74 -5.75 -4.43 -9.62
N SER A 75 -6.65 -4.89 -10.47
CA SER A 75 -7.83 -4.12 -10.85
C SER A 75 -8.86 -4.13 -9.72
N LEU A 76 -9.68 -3.08 -9.64
CA LEU A 76 -10.79 -3.03 -8.70
C LEU A 76 -11.75 -4.23 -8.87
N GLU A 77 -11.91 -4.72 -10.10
CA GLU A 77 -12.72 -5.90 -10.40
C GLU A 77 -12.17 -7.17 -9.74
N GLN A 78 -10.84 -7.37 -9.74
CA GLN A 78 -10.22 -8.50 -9.04
C GLN A 78 -10.48 -8.45 -7.53
N ALA A 79 -10.47 -7.26 -6.93
CA ALA A 79 -10.76 -7.10 -5.50
C ALA A 79 -12.28 -7.24 -5.17
N TYR A 80 -13.17 -6.80 -6.06
CA TYR A 80 -14.63 -6.73 -5.80
C TYR A 80 -15.43 -7.92 -6.31
N ASP A 81 -14.87 -8.74 -7.20
CA ASP A 81 -15.47 -10.00 -7.64
C ASP A 81 -14.87 -11.16 -6.84
N ALA A 82 -15.68 -11.76 -5.95
CA ALA A 82 -15.28 -12.93 -5.16
C ALA A 82 -14.82 -14.13 -6.01
N LYS A 83 -15.20 -14.18 -7.29
CA LYS A 83 -14.74 -15.24 -8.22
C LYS A 83 -13.35 -14.99 -8.77
N LYS A 84 -12.88 -13.73 -8.74
CA LYS A 84 -11.57 -13.30 -9.27
C LYS A 84 -10.55 -13.03 -8.17
N ALA A 85 -11.02 -12.71 -6.96
CA ALA A 85 -10.16 -12.57 -5.79
C ALA A 85 -9.43 -13.88 -5.48
N ASP A 86 -8.19 -13.79 -5.03
CA ASP A 86 -7.43 -14.93 -4.54
C ASP A 86 -7.71 -15.12 -3.03
N PRO A 87 -8.41 -16.18 -2.61
CA PRO A 87 -8.70 -16.40 -1.21
C PRO A 87 -7.44 -16.65 -0.38
N GLU A 88 -6.40 -17.25 -0.93
CA GLU A 88 -5.18 -17.53 -0.16
C GLU A 88 -4.43 -16.23 0.14
N GLU A 89 -4.28 -15.33 -0.82
CA GLU A 89 -3.67 -14.01 -0.57
C GLU A 89 -4.44 -13.22 0.51
N ILE A 90 -5.77 -13.28 0.48
CA ILE A 90 -6.60 -12.62 1.50
C ILE A 90 -6.42 -13.29 2.87
N ASN A 91 -6.43 -14.62 2.93
CA ASN A 91 -6.27 -15.35 4.19
C ASN A 91 -4.87 -15.17 4.78
N GLU A 92 -3.82 -15.09 3.97
CA GLU A 92 -2.46 -14.75 4.42
C GLU A 92 -2.41 -13.42 5.17
N ILE A 93 -3.15 -12.40 4.71
CA ILE A 93 -3.26 -11.11 5.41
C ILE A 93 -3.92 -11.28 6.79
N PHE A 94 -4.96 -12.11 6.89
CA PHE A 94 -5.61 -12.40 8.18
C PHE A 94 -4.74 -13.25 9.11
N GLU A 95 -3.92 -14.13 8.55
CA GLU A 95 -3.03 -15.06 9.28
C GLU A 95 -1.67 -14.43 9.61
N GLU A 96 -1.32 -13.28 9.00
CA GLU A 96 -0.06 -12.55 9.24
C GLU A 96 0.17 -12.32 10.74
N TRP A 97 1.33 -12.71 11.25
CA TRP A 97 1.58 -12.58 12.68
C TRP A 97 1.67 -11.10 13.08
N GLU A 98 0.92 -10.72 14.13
CA GLU A 98 1.06 -9.43 14.79
C GLU A 98 1.51 -9.67 16.24
N GLU A 99 2.43 -8.83 16.70
CA GLU A 99 2.94 -8.91 18.07
C GLU A 99 1.79 -8.76 19.07
N PRO A 100 1.58 -9.74 19.97
CA PRO A 100 0.57 -9.65 21.00
C PRO A 100 0.81 -8.42 21.88
N ILE A 101 -0.27 -7.79 22.34
CA ILE A 101 -0.17 -6.76 23.37
C ILE A 101 0.16 -7.49 24.68
N GLU A 102 1.35 -7.26 25.22
CA GLU A 102 1.64 -7.60 26.62
C GLU A 102 0.69 -6.78 27.51
N TRP A 103 -0.21 -7.49 28.18
CA TRP A 103 -1.25 -6.85 28.99
C TRP A 103 -1.47 -7.65 30.27
N ASP A 104 -1.10 -7.03 31.39
CA ASP A 104 -1.42 -7.54 32.72
C ASP A 104 -2.73 -6.90 33.19
N GLU A 105 -3.79 -7.69 33.27
CA GLU A 105 -5.12 -7.18 33.65
C GLU A 105 -5.18 -6.67 35.10
N GLU A 106 -4.36 -7.24 35.99
CA GLU A 106 -4.30 -6.84 37.41
C GLU A 106 -3.57 -5.51 37.58
N GLU A 107 -2.44 -5.34 36.87
CA GLU A 107 -1.68 -4.09 36.89
C GLU A 107 -2.41 -2.96 36.15
N MET A 108 -3.06 -3.28 35.02
CA MET A 108 -3.68 -2.30 34.13
C MET A 108 -5.16 -2.03 34.44
N GLY A 109 -5.76 -2.78 35.37
CA GLY A 109 -7.10 -2.53 35.89
C GLY A 109 -8.24 -2.81 34.90
N GLY A 110 -8.09 -3.80 34.02
CA GLY A 110 -9.11 -4.17 33.04
C GLY A 110 -8.58 -5.06 31.91
N PRO A 111 -9.43 -5.48 30.96
CA PRO A 111 -9.02 -6.27 29.80
C PRO A 111 -8.18 -5.44 28.82
N PRO A 112 -7.42 -6.08 27.90
CA PRO A 112 -6.65 -5.38 26.90
C PRO A 112 -7.53 -4.50 26.00
N PRO A 113 -6.98 -3.40 25.47
CA PRO A 113 -7.72 -2.52 24.57
C PRO A 113 -8.15 -3.29 23.32
N PHE A 114 -9.39 -3.09 22.90
CA PHE A 114 -9.91 -3.65 21.65
C PHE A 114 -9.09 -3.10 20.47
N LYS A 115 -8.17 -3.91 19.92
CA LYS A 115 -7.25 -3.52 18.85
C LYS A 115 -7.26 -4.57 17.73
N PRO A 116 -8.28 -4.55 16.86
CA PRO A 116 -8.38 -5.49 15.75
C PRO A 116 -7.37 -5.14 14.65
N LYS A 117 -6.97 -6.14 13.86
CA LYS A 117 -6.14 -5.94 12.67
C LYS A 117 -6.79 -4.95 11.71
N ASN A 118 -5.98 -4.16 11.01
CA ASN A 118 -6.51 -3.10 10.17
C ASN A 118 -7.33 -3.62 8.97
N ILE A 119 -7.08 -4.85 8.52
CA ILE A 119 -7.85 -5.50 7.44
C ILE A 119 -9.34 -5.67 7.77
N TYR A 120 -9.70 -5.80 9.06
CA TYR A 120 -11.11 -5.88 9.46
C TYR A 120 -11.88 -4.60 9.09
N TRP A 121 -11.25 -3.42 9.20
CA TRP A 121 -11.88 -2.16 8.82
C TRP A 121 -12.15 -2.08 7.32
N TYR A 122 -11.25 -2.59 6.48
CA TYR A 122 -11.47 -2.67 5.03
C TYR A 122 -12.74 -3.47 4.71
N PHE A 123 -12.84 -4.70 5.25
CA PHE A 123 -14.02 -5.54 5.00
C PHE A 123 -15.29 -4.99 5.65
N ALA A 124 -15.19 -4.27 6.78
CA ALA A 124 -16.32 -3.64 7.42
C ALA A 124 -16.87 -2.47 6.58
N LEU A 125 -16.00 -1.67 5.99
CA LEU A 125 -16.39 -0.61 5.05
C LEU A 125 -17.07 -1.20 3.80
N ARG A 126 -16.55 -2.29 3.25
CA ARG A 126 -17.23 -2.98 2.13
C ARG A 126 -18.57 -3.56 2.53
N ALA A 127 -18.69 -4.11 3.74
CA ALA A 127 -19.98 -4.58 4.26
C ALA A 127 -20.96 -3.41 4.39
N ALA A 128 -20.50 -2.24 4.82
CA ALA A 128 -21.32 -1.02 4.89
C ALA A 128 -21.77 -0.52 3.51
N GLU A 129 -20.97 -0.69 2.46
CA GLU A 129 -21.38 -0.43 1.08
C GLU A 129 -22.48 -1.40 0.61
N ARG A 130 -22.34 -2.71 0.88
CA ARG A 130 -23.39 -3.68 0.59
C ARG A 130 -24.67 -3.40 1.39
N PHE A 131 -24.53 -2.99 2.64
CA PHE A 131 -25.65 -2.54 3.47
C PHE A 131 -26.36 -1.35 2.82
N ARG A 132 -25.61 -0.34 2.38
CA ARG A 132 -26.17 0.82 1.66
C ARG A 132 -26.89 0.41 0.39
N ALA A 133 -26.32 -0.50 -0.39
CA ALA A 133 -26.96 -1.00 -1.61
C ALA A 133 -28.29 -1.71 -1.31
N ALA A 134 -28.37 -2.46 -0.21
CA ALA A 134 -29.57 -3.21 0.18
C ALA A 134 -30.66 -2.34 0.86
N HIS A 135 -30.25 -1.36 1.67
CA HIS A 135 -31.16 -0.60 2.55
C HIS A 135 -31.34 0.88 2.16
N GLY A 136 -30.62 1.36 1.13
CA GLY A 136 -30.69 2.75 0.67
C GLY A 136 -30.03 3.79 1.58
N ARG A 137 -29.42 3.36 2.69
CA ARG A 137 -28.71 4.21 3.66
C ARG A 137 -27.50 3.48 4.24
N TYR A 138 -26.52 4.22 4.76
CA TYR A 138 -25.42 3.60 5.51
C TYR A 138 -25.90 3.11 6.89
N PRO A 139 -25.22 2.10 7.48
CA PRO A 139 -25.49 1.69 8.86
C PRO A 139 -25.22 2.86 9.82
N GLY A 140 -26.06 2.99 10.85
CA GLY A 140 -25.90 4.03 11.87
C GLY A 140 -26.25 5.46 11.42
N THR A 141 -26.92 5.61 10.27
CA THR A 141 -27.33 6.94 9.77
C THR A 141 -28.26 7.62 10.80
N PRO A 142 -27.89 8.79 11.36
CA PRO A 142 -28.66 9.44 12.42
C PRO A 142 -30.13 9.67 12.05
N GLY A 143 -31.04 9.39 13.00
CA GLY A 143 -32.49 9.58 12.82
C GLY A 143 -33.21 8.49 12.04
N SER A 144 -32.49 7.54 11.44
CA SER A 144 -33.06 6.42 10.66
C SER A 144 -32.51 5.04 11.04
N CYS A 145 -31.70 4.99 12.10
CA CYS A 145 -31.01 3.79 12.54
C CYS A 145 -31.50 3.31 13.90
N ASP A 146 -31.47 1.99 14.06
CA ASP A 146 -31.40 1.30 15.33
C ASP A 146 -29.99 0.68 15.37
N VAL A 147 -29.17 1.10 16.33
CA VAL A 147 -27.74 0.72 16.38
C VAL A 147 -27.58 -0.79 16.55
N GLU A 148 -28.38 -1.43 17.40
CA GLU A 148 -28.28 -2.86 17.63
C GLU A 148 -28.79 -3.65 16.42
N ALA A 149 -29.91 -3.22 15.82
CA ALA A 149 -30.44 -3.87 14.62
C ALA A 149 -29.50 -3.70 13.42
N ASP A 150 -28.97 -2.51 13.20
CA ASP A 150 -28.01 -2.22 12.13
C ASP A 150 -26.73 -3.04 12.30
N THR A 151 -26.23 -3.17 13.54
CA THR A 151 -25.05 -3.98 13.83
C THR A 151 -25.31 -5.45 13.48
N LYS A 152 -26.45 -6.02 13.89
CA LYS A 152 -26.81 -7.40 13.54
C LYS A 152 -26.93 -7.59 12.03
N MET A 153 -27.58 -6.66 11.32
CA MET A 153 -27.69 -6.72 9.86
C MET A 153 -26.32 -6.65 9.18
N LEU A 154 -25.43 -5.77 9.67
CA LEU A 154 -24.09 -5.60 9.12
C LEU A 154 -23.21 -6.85 9.36
N VAL A 155 -23.33 -7.48 10.53
CA VAL A 155 -22.69 -8.78 10.85
C VAL A 155 -23.12 -9.85 9.87
N GLU A 156 -24.42 -10.00 9.60
CA GLU A 156 -24.92 -10.99 8.64
C GLU A 156 -24.46 -10.72 7.20
N ILE A 157 -24.34 -9.46 6.80
CA ILE A 157 -23.77 -9.07 5.50
C ILE A 157 -22.30 -9.45 5.42
N GLN A 158 -21.51 -9.18 6.47
CA GLN A 158 -20.08 -9.48 6.45
C GLN A 158 -19.82 -11.00 6.51
N LYS A 159 -20.60 -11.77 7.28
CA LYS A 159 -20.51 -13.24 7.27
C LYS A 159 -20.70 -13.81 5.88
N LYS A 160 -21.76 -13.39 5.17
CA LYS A 160 -22.00 -13.79 3.77
C LYS A 160 -20.84 -13.39 2.85
N MET A 161 -20.29 -12.19 3.04
CA MET A 161 -19.12 -11.76 2.28
C MET A 161 -17.91 -12.65 2.56
N PHE A 162 -17.64 -13.00 3.82
CA PHE A 162 -16.52 -13.87 4.17
C PHE A 162 -16.70 -15.27 3.57
N GLU A 163 -17.91 -15.80 3.56
CA GLU A 163 -18.24 -17.07 2.87
C GLU A 163 -17.99 -16.98 1.35
N GLU A 164 -18.48 -15.92 0.70
CA GLU A 164 -18.28 -15.70 -0.75
C GLU A 164 -16.80 -15.63 -1.13
N TYR A 165 -16.00 -14.92 -0.33
CA TYR A 165 -14.55 -14.75 -0.53
C TYR A 165 -13.72 -15.89 0.06
N LYS A 166 -14.36 -16.88 0.69
CA LYS A 166 -13.70 -18.00 1.39
C LYS A 166 -12.67 -17.54 2.42
N ILE A 167 -12.98 -16.48 3.14
CA ILE A 167 -12.18 -15.95 4.25
C ILE A 167 -12.43 -16.85 5.46
N ARG A 168 -11.35 -17.39 6.02
CA ARG A 168 -11.36 -18.33 7.16
C ARG A 168 -11.45 -17.63 8.50
N ALA A 169 -11.02 -16.37 8.55
CA ALA A 169 -11.11 -15.53 9.73
C ALA A 169 -12.58 -15.36 10.17
N LYS A 170 -12.80 -15.21 11.47
CA LYS A 170 -14.12 -14.88 12.00
C LYS A 170 -14.39 -13.39 11.81
N VAL A 171 -15.65 -13.03 11.64
CA VAL A 171 -16.08 -11.64 11.68
C VAL A 171 -15.76 -11.05 13.06
N GLU A 172 -15.23 -9.83 13.07
CA GLU A 172 -14.96 -9.06 14.27
C GLU A 172 -16.12 -8.10 14.55
N GLU A 173 -17.07 -8.53 15.39
CA GLU A 173 -18.31 -7.79 15.63
C GLU A 173 -18.06 -6.41 16.27
N GLY A 174 -16.99 -6.26 17.05
CA GLY A 174 -16.62 -4.97 17.64
C GLY A 174 -16.29 -3.91 16.57
N VAL A 175 -15.63 -4.31 15.48
CA VAL A 175 -15.34 -3.41 14.34
C VAL A 175 -16.64 -2.97 13.67
N LEU A 176 -17.59 -3.89 13.50
CA LEU A 176 -18.86 -3.59 12.85
C LEU A 176 -19.73 -2.68 13.70
N GLY A 177 -19.77 -2.91 15.02
CA GLY A 177 -20.42 -2.01 15.97
C GLY A 177 -19.86 -0.59 15.89
N GLU A 178 -18.54 -0.46 15.79
CA GLU A 178 -17.88 0.85 15.61
C GLU A 178 -18.22 1.49 14.27
N VAL A 179 -18.30 0.74 13.17
CA VAL A 179 -18.73 1.26 11.87
C VAL A 179 -20.17 1.78 11.92
N VAL A 180 -21.07 1.08 12.62
CA VAL A 180 -22.42 1.59 12.88
C VAL A 180 -22.36 2.86 13.75
N ARG A 181 -21.54 2.88 14.81
CA ARG A 181 -21.37 4.05 15.67
C ARG A 181 -20.86 5.28 14.91
N PHE A 182 -20.00 5.11 13.92
CA PHE A 182 -19.51 6.22 13.09
C PHE A 182 -20.63 6.88 12.28
N GLY A 183 -21.70 6.16 11.94
CA GLY A 183 -22.88 6.71 11.27
C GLY A 183 -22.57 7.43 9.96
N ALA A 184 -21.60 6.90 9.21
CA ALA A 184 -21.09 7.47 7.95
C ALA A 184 -20.67 8.95 8.05
N LYS A 185 -20.12 9.37 9.20
CA LYS A 185 -19.55 10.72 9.38
C LYS A 185 -18.11 10.79 8.88
N GLU A 186 -17.77 11.94 8.31
CA GLU A 186 -16.41 12.29 7.91
C GLU A 186 -15.84 13.29 8.92
N ILE A 187 -14.88 12.84 9.74
CA ILE A 187 -14.25 13.69 10.75
C ILE A 187 -13.03 14.36 10.12
N HIS A 188 -12.90 15.68 10.35
CA HIS A 188 -11.89 16.52 9.71
C HIS A 188 -10.45 16.02 9.88
N ASN A 189 -10.08 15.55 11.07
CA ASN A 189 -8.72 15.05 11.35
C ASN A 189 -8.37 13.81 10.51
N THR A 190 -9.28 12.84 10.41
CA THR A 190 -9.11 11.65 9.56
C THR A 190 -9.08 12.05 8.09
N ALA A 191 -9.98 12.93 7.65
CA ALA A 191 -10.01 13.43 6.28
C ALA A 191 -8.69 14.15 5.91
N ALA A 192 -8.16 14.99 6.79
CA ALA A 192 -6.90 15.70 6.59
C ALA A 192 -5.71 14.73 6.47
N MET A 193 -5.66 13.69 7.33
CA MET A 193 -4.63 12.65 7.26
C MET A 193 -4.67 11.91 5.92
N ILE A 194 -5.84 11.42 5.52
CA ILE A 194 -6.03 10.74 4.23
C ILE A 194 -5.69 11.67 3.06
N GLY A 195 -6.09 12.94 3.12
CA GLY A 195 -5.77 13.96 2.12
C GLY A 195 -4.26 14.16 1.93
N GLY A 196 -3.50 14.20 3.02
CA GLY A 196 -2.03 14.27 2.96
C GLY A 196 -1.44 13.03 2.28
N VAL A 197 -1.85 11.83 2.68
CA VAL A 197 -1.38 10.58 2.06
C VAL A 197 -1.72 10.53 0.57
N ALA A 198 -2.96 10.82 0.20
CA ALA A 198 -3.43 10.83 -1.19
C ALA A 198 -2.67 11.84 -2.05
N SER A 199 -2.48 13.08 -1.55
CA SER A 199 -1.74 14.12 -2.27
C SER A 199 -0.30 13.72 -2.56
N GLN A 200 0.38 13.08 -1.59
CA GLN A 200 1.75 12.62 -1.77
C GLN A 200 1.83 11.48 -2.78
N LEU A 201 0.86 10.56 -2.79
CA LEU A 201 0.77 9.51 -3.82
C LEU A 201 0.52 10.10 -5.21
N CYS A 202 -0.39 11.06 -5.35
CA CYS A 202 -0.60 11.77 -6.60
C CYS A 202 0.68 12.43 -7.09
N LEU A 203 1.43 13.09 -6.20
CA LEU A 203 2.72 13.70 -6.53
C LEU A 203 3.71 12.66 -7.07
N LYS A 204 3.87 11.52 -6.37
CA LYS A 204 4.76 10.42 -6.81
C LYS A 204 4.45 9.93 -8.23
N LEU A 205 3.17 9.78 -8.55
CA LEU A 205 2.70 9.38 -9.88
C LEU A 205 3.00 10.45 -10.94
N CYS A 206 2.76 11.73 -10.63
CA CYS A 206 3.03 12.83 -11.56
C CYS A 206 4.52 12.96 -11.91
N ILE A 207 5.40 12.80 -10.91
CA ILE A 207 6.85 13.00 -11.11
C ILE A 207 7.58 11.72 -11.54
N ASN A 208 6.93 10.55 -11.47
CA ASN A 208 7.54 9.23 -11.66
C ASN A 208 8.80 9.02 -10.80
N GLN A 209 8.76 9.51 -9.56
CA GLN A 209 9.81 9.33 -8.56
C GLN A 209 9.19 8.78 -7.28
N PHE A 210 10.02 8.04 -6.53
CA PHE A 210 9.60 7.24 -5.37
C PHE A 210 8.63 6.11 -5.74
N SER A 211 8.43 5.19 -4.79
CA SER A 211 7.50 4.08 -4.95
C SER A 211 6.14 4.43 -4.33
N PRO A 212 5.03 4.38 -5.09
CA PRO A 212 3.68 4.33 -4.50
C PRO A 212 3.47 3.04 -3.70
N PHE A 213 2.40 3.01 -2.90
CA PHE A 213 1.96 1.78 -2.27
C PHE A 213 1.36 0.84 -3.32
N ASP A 214 1.44 -0.46 -3.05
CA ASP A 214 0.80 -1.46 -3.90
C ASP A 214 -0.63 -1.70 -3.40
N ASN A 215 -1.59 -1.11 -4.12
CA ASN A 215 -3.02 -1.28 -3.95
C ASN A 215 -3.68 -0.50 -2.79
N THR A 216 -4.03 -1.14 -1.66
CA THR A 216 -4.95 -0.56 -0.67
C THR A 216 -4.22 -0.09 0.59
N PHE A 217 -4.39 1.18 0.97
CA PHE A 217 -3.91 1.72 2.25
C PHE A 217 -5.07 1.89 3.23
N VAL A 218 -4.98 1.26 4.40
CA VAL A 218 -5.97 1.39 5.47
C VAL A 218 -5.35 2.15 6.63
N PHE A 219 -6.02 3.21 7.06
CA PHE A 219 -5.66 3.99 8.25
C PHE A 219 -6.73 3.84 9.32
N ASN A 220 -6.29 3.49 10.53
CA ASN A 220 -7.13 3.40 11.71
C ASN A 220 -6.78 4.51 12.69
N GLY A 221 -7.62 5.55 12.71
CA GLY A 221 -7.45 6.71 13.59
C GLY A 221 -7.69 6.43 15.07
N ILE A 222 -8.33 5.30 15.44
CA ILE A 222 -8.58 4.94 16.86
C ILE A 222 -7.25 4.61 17.55
N HIS A 223 -6.41 3.81 16.89
CA HIS A 223 -5.10 3.41 17.42
C HIS A 223 -3.92 4.10 16.73
N SER A 224 -4.19 5.02 15.81
CA SER A 224 -3.17 5.70 14.99
C SER A 224 -2.24 4.72 14.26
N THR A 225 -2.80 3.63 13.73
CA THR A 225 -2.06 2.62 12.97
C THR A 225 -2.47 2.64 11.49
N SER A 226 -1.62 2.08 10.63
CA SER A 226 -1.93 1.92 9.21
C SER A 226 -1.24 0.71 8.61
N ASN A 227 -1.85 0.10 7.60
CA ASN A 227 -1.28 -0.99 6.83
C ASN A 227 -1.54 -0.78 5.34
N VAL A 228 -0.68 -1.39 4.52
CA VAL A 228 -0.87 -1.49 3.06
C VAL A 228 -1.13 -2.95 2.74
N TYR A 229 -2.20 -3.22 1.98
CA TYR A 229 -2.63 -4.55 1.59
C TYR A 229 -2.70 -4.68 0.08
N LYS A 230 -2.23 -5.82 -0.42
CA LYS A 230 -2.42 -6.25 -1.80
C LYS A 230 -3.72 -7.07 -1.86
N LEU A 231 -4.79 -6.41 -2.33
CA LEU A 231 -6.16 -6.96 -2.38
C LEU A 231 -6.66 -7.20 -3.81
#